data_AF-A0A538DXH5-F1
#
_entry.id   AF-A0A538DXH5-F1
#
_cell.length_a   1.000
_cell.length_b   1.000
_cell.length_c   1.000
_cell.angle_alpha   90.00
_cell.angle_beta   90.00
_cell.angle_gamma   90.00
#
_symmetry.space_group_name_H-M   'P 1'
#
loop_
_entity.id
_entity.type
_entity.pdbx_description
1 polymer ?
#
loop_
_entity_poly.entity_id
_entity_poly.type
_entity_poly.pdbx_seq_one_letter_code
_entity_poly.pdbx_strand_id
1 'polypeptide(L)' 'MPFAELLGVEVLAASSEEVRARIAWEERLCTAGGVLHGGALMSLADAAGAYCTFLNLPERSAGTATIESKTNFFRAVR' A
#
# COMPACT_ATOMS: atom_id res chain seq x y z
N MET A 1 -9.28 0.63 -5.70
CA MET A 1 -8.03 0.76 -6.48
C MET A 1 -7.73 -0.60 -7.12
N PRO A 2 -7.90 -0.77 -8.44
CA PRO A 2 -7.77 -2.08 -9.10
C PRO A 2 -6.43 -2.79 -8.85
N PHE A 3 -5.32 -2.04 -8.80
CA PHE A 3 -4.01 -2.62 -8.51
C PHE A 3 -3.88 -3.12 -7.07
N ALA A 4 -4.48 -2.42 -6.09
CA ALA A 4 -4.49 -2.87 -4.69
C ALA A 4 -5.32 -4.16 -4.53
N GLU A 5 -6.43 -4.28 -5.28
CA GLU A 5 -7.25 -5.49 -5.34
C GLU A 5 -6.49 -6.67 -5.95
N LEU A 6 -5.75 -6.46 -7.05
CA LEU A 6 -4.88 -7.49 -7.65
C LEU A 6 -3.87 -8.05 -6.64
N LEU A 7 -3.29 -7.16 -5.81
CA LEU A 7 -2.34 -7.53 -4.76
C LEU A 7 -3.01 -8.17 -3.53
N GLY A 8 -4.34 -8.12 -3.40
CA GLY A 8 -5.04 -8.62 -2.21
C GLY A 8 -4.87 -7.71 -0.99
N VAL A 9 -4.77 -6.40 -1.20
CA VAL A 9 -4.71 -5.42 -0.11
C VAL A 9 -6.08 -5.28 0.54
N GLU A 10 -6.12 -5.41 1.86
CA GLU A 10 -7.31 -5.21 2.69
C GLU A 10 -7.16 -3.96 3.54
N VAL A 11 -8.15 -3.07 3.49
CA VAL A 11 -8.23 -1.90 4.38
C VAL A 11 -8.91 -2.32 5.68
N LEU A 12 -8.20 -2.18 6.80
CA LEU A 12 -8.68 -2.54 8.13
C LEU A 12 -9.35 -1.35 8.84
N ALA A 13 -8.88 -0.14 8.57
CA ALA A 13 -9.47 1.11 9.07
C ALA A 13 -9.06 2.26 8.15
N ALA A 14 -9.93 3.25 8.00
CA ALA A 14 -9.65 4.45 7.21
C ALA A 14 -10.29 5.68 7.84
N SER A 15 -9.47 6.69 8.11
CA SER A 15 -9.86 8.01 8.57
C SER A 15 -8.87 9.05 8.03
N SER A 16 -9.17 10.33 8.23
CA SER A 16 -8.24 11.41 7.88
C SER A 16 -6.95 11.41 8.72
N GLU A 17 -6.96 10.77 9.89
CA GLU A 17 -5.79 10.71 10.80
C GLU A 17 -4.92 9.47 10.53
N GLU A 18 -5.53 8.33 10.22
CA GLU A 18 -4.84 7.07 9.97
C GLU A 18 -5.62 6.18 8.98
N VAL A 19 -4.87 5.56 8.06
CA VAL A 19 -5.32 4.41 7.26
C VAL A 19 -4.47 3.20 7.61
N ARG A 20 -5.12 2.10 7.99
CA ARG A 20 -4.47 0.81 8.22
C ARG A 20 -4.87 -0.15 7.12
N ALA A 21 -3.88 -0.75 6.47
CA ALA A 21 -4.08 -1.76 5.46
C ALA A 21 -3.11 -2.92 5.69
N ARG A 22 -3.47 -4.10 5.18
CA ARG A 22 -2.63 -5.29 5.19
C ARG A 22 -2.65 -5.97 3.84
N ILE A 23 -1.64 -6.81 3.61
CA ILE A 23 -1.57 -7.76 2.51
C ILE A 23 -1.24 -9.13 3.11
N ALA A 24 -1.90 -10.18 2.64
CA ALA A 24 -1.54 -11.54 3.04
C ALA A 24 -0.19 -11.92 2.41
N TRP A 25 0.59 -12.74 3.11
CA TRP A 25 1.70 -13.43 2.46
C TRP A 25 1.12 -14.48 1.51
N GLU A 26 1.53 -14.46 0.26
CA GLU A 26 1.13 -15.44 -0.76
C GLU A 26 2.26 -15.63 -1.76
N GLU A 27 2.41 -16.86 -2.26
CA GLU A 27 3.55 -17.23 -3.12
C GLU A 27 3.60 -16.40 -4.41
N ARG A 28 2.44 -16.03 -4.97
CA ARG A 28 2.34 -15.15 -6.16
C ARG A 28 2.89 -13.74 -5.95
N LEU A 29 3.05 -13.31 -4.70
CA LEU A 29 3.56 -11.99 -4.32
C LEU A 29 5.04 -12.03 -3.91
N CYS A 30 5.66 -13.20 -3.93
CA CYS A 30 7.03 -13.38 -3.50
C CYS A 30 8.05 -13.18 -4.63
N THR A 31 9.26 -12.79 -4.26
CA THR A 31 10.46 -12.96 -5.08
C THR A 31 11.07 -14.34 -4.87
N ALA A 32 12.25 -14.58 -5.46
CA ALA A 32 12.99 -15.82 -5.30
C ALA A 32 13.20 -16.19 -3.82
N GLY A 33 13.05 -17.49 -3.53
CA GLY A 33 13.25 -18.03 -2.19
C GLY A 33 12.10 -17.70 -1.21
N GLY A 34 10.89 -17.41 -1.67
CA GLY A 34 9.69 -17.28 -0.82
C GLY A 34 9.67 -16.03 0.06
N VAL A 35 10.47 -15.02 -0.28
CA VAL A 35 10.45 -13.72 0.41
C VAL A 35 9.43 -12.82 -0.26
N LEU A 36 8.59 -12.14 0.51
CA LEU A 36 7.63 -11.20 -0.06
C LEU A 36 8.35 -10.13 -0.90
N HIS A 37 7.91 -9.91 -2.13
CA HIS A 37 8.58 -9.00 -3.05
C HIS A 37 8.55 -7.56 -2.50
N GLY A 38 9.68 -6.85 -2.56
CA GLY A 38 9.77 -5.48 -2.05
C GLY A 38 8.72 -4.53 -2.67
N GLY A 39 8.43 -4.73 -3.95
CA GLY A 39 7.35 -4.03 -4.66
C GLY A 39 5.96 -4.24 -4.05
N ALA A 40 5.63 -5.43 -3.53
CA ALA A 40 4.34 -5.66 -2.87
C ALA A 40 4.22 -4.84 -1.58
N LEU A 41 5.30 -4.78 -0.78
CA LEU A 41 5.36 -3.96 0.43
C LEU A 41 5.31 -2.45 0.11
N MET A 42 6.03 -2.01 -0.92
CA MET A 42 6.01 -0.63 -1.38
C MET A 42 4.62 -0.21 -1.87
N SER A 43 3.96 -1.06 -2.65
CA SER A 43 2.60 -0.81 -3.14
C SER A 43 1.57 -0.77 -2.01
N LEU A 44 1.71 -1.61 -0.98
CA LEU A 44 0.88 -1.52 0.22
C LEU A 44 1.05 -0.15 0.93
N ALA A 45 2.30 0.28 1.12
CA ALA A 45 2.60 1.56 1.76
C ALA A 45 2.10 2.76 0.94
N ASP A 46 2.33 2.75 -0.37
CA ASP A 46 1.85 3.77 -1.29
C ASP A 46 0.32 3.86 -1.30
N ALA A 47 -0.37 2.73 -1.45
CA ALA A 47 -1.82 2.68 -1.46
C ALA A 47 -2.43 3.23 -0.16
N ALA A 48 -1.87 2.86 1.00
CA ALA A 48 -2.34 3.38 2.29
C ALA A 48 -2.10 4.89 2.44
N GLY A 49 -0.91 5.38 2.06
CA GLY A 49 -0.57 6.81 2.12
C GLY A 49 -1.40 7.66 1.15
N ALA A 50 -1.57 7.19 -0.07
CA ALA A 50 -2.42 7.83 -1.07
C ALA A 50 -3.88 7.87 -0.61
N TYR A 51 -4.39 6.80 0.02
CA TYR A 51 -5.75 6.80 0.52
C TYR A 51 -5.94 7.76 1.70
N CYS A 52 -4.98 7.83 2.63
CA CYS A 52 -5.00 8.81 3.71
C CYS A 52 -4.98 10.25 3.16
N THR A 53 -4.17 10.49 2.12
CA THR A 53 -4.11 11.79 1.44
C THR A 53 -5.45 12.13 0.79
N PHE A 54 -6.07 11.16 0.11
CA PHE A 54 -7.39 11.33 -0.50
C PHE A 54 -8.47 11.74 0.50
N LEU A 55 -8.47 11.15 1.70
CA LEU A 55 -9.41 11.48 2.78
C LEU A 55 -9.22 12.91 3.35
N ASN A 56 -8.08 13.54 3.07
CA ASN A 56 -7.78 14.92 3.47
C ASN A 56 -7.93 15.93 2.33
N LEU A 57 -8.36 15.50 1.13
CA LEU A 57 -8.54 16.41 0.02
C LEU A 57 -9.75 17.34 0.25
N PRO A 58 -9.64 18.63 -0.11
CA PRO A 58 -10.81 19.51 -0.22
C PRO A 58 -11.85 18.95 -1.20
N GLU A 59 -13.14 19.23 -0.97
CA GLU A 59 -14.26 18.73 -1.78
C GLU A 59 -14.14 18.97 -3.29
N ARG A 60 -13.38 20.02 -3.69
CA ARG A 60 -13.19 20.42 -5.09
C ARG A 60 -11.88 19.93 -5.71
N SER A 61 -11.10 19.12 -5.00
CA SER A 61 -9.86 18.57 -5.56
C SER A 61 -10.14 17.54 -6.65
N ALA A 62 -9.39 17.61 -7.74
CA ALA A 62 -9.48 16.65 -8.85
C ALA A 62 -8.90 15.28 -8.51
N GLY A 63 -8.06 15.18 -7.46
CA GLY A 63 -7.45 13.95 -7.02
C GLY A 63 -6.11 14.21 -6.32
N THR A 64 -5.35 13.14 -6.13
CA THR A 64 -3.99 13.16 -5.59
C THR A 64 -3.11 12.21 -6.41
N ALA A 65 -1.80 12.47 -6.38
CA ALA A 65 -0.79 11.60 -6.95
C ALA A 65 0.41 11.55 -6.00
N THR A 66 0.94 10.34 -5.77
CA THR A 66 2.19 10.17 -5.03
C THR A 66 3.32 10.80 -5.85
N ILE A 67 4.02 11.78 -5.26
CA ILE A 67 5.19 12.42 -5.88
C ILE A 67 6.44 11.56 -5.63
N GLU A 68 6.58 11.02 -4.43
CA GLU A 68 7.72 10.21 -4.01
C GLU A 68 7.29 9.22 -2.93
N SER A 69 7.87 8.02 -2.97
CA SER A 69 7.72 7.00 -1.93
C SER A 69 9.00 6.19 -1.88
N LYS A 70 9.66 6.19 -0.71
CA LYS A 70 10.92 5.50 -0.47
C LYS A 70 10.77 4.52 0.68
N THR A 71 11.13 3.26 0.41
CA THR A 71 11.14 2.19 1.40
C THR A 71 12.57 1.75 1.69
N ASN A 72 12.86 1.43 2.95
CA ASN A 72 14.06 0.68 3.35
C ASN A 72 13.61 -0.70 3.83
N PHE A 73 14.24 -1.77 3.33
CA PHE A 73 13.95 -3.12 3.78
C PHE A 73 14.96 -3.53 4.85
N PHE A 74 14.49 -3.78 6.08
CA PHE A 74 15.33 -4.18 7.21
C PHE A 74 15.34 -5.69 7.45
N ARG A 75 14.25 -6.39 7.10
CA ARG A 75 14.09 -7.84 7.28
C ARG A 75 13.15 -8.40 6.21
N ALA A 76 13.42 -9.63 5.79
CA ALA A 76 12.53 -10.40 4.93
C ALA A 76 11.24 -10.83 5.65
N VAL A 77 10.12 -10.82 4.93
CA VAL A 77 8.86 -11.46 5.32
C VAL A 77 8.74 -12.77 4.55
N ARG A 78 8.44 -13.87 5.26
CA ARG A 78 8.36 -15.25 4.76
C ARG A 78 7.18 -15.95 5.42
#